data_AF-E7SCQ8-F1
#
_entry.id   AF-E7SCQ8-F1
#
_cell.length_a   1.000
_cell.length_b   1.000
_cell.length_c   1.000
_cell.angle_alpha   90.00
_cell.angle_beta   90.00
_cell.angle_gamma   90.00
#
_symmetry.space_group_name_H-M   'P 1'
#
loop_
_entity.id
_entity.type
_entity.pdbx_description
1 polymer ?
#
loop_
_entity_poly.entity_id
_entity_poly.type
_entity_poly.pdbx_seq_one_letter_code
_entity_poly.pdbx_strand_id
1 'polypeptide(L)'
;MTLQKERTAGGSVYSKISLKSETITLKTRLLFIFKKGVHIVKWFEKAVGKEKIIHLFDGDLGLNNVFLDTVLCYDYKLDLVFYLFDLPTNFPEKWQKSAFNAIKINLEFFNLDEIHFYSKGIHKVNGQLELLFLENKVEFNFKNQNDVMLSGSSDLIRIAEIGPVKIDT
;
A
#
# COMPACT_ATOMS: atom_id res chain seq x y z
N MET A 1 -14.58 -33.72 5.22
CA MET A 1 -13.54 -33.21 4.31
C MET A 1 -13.68 -33.97 3.00
N THR A 2 -14.20 -33.31 1.97
CA THR A 2 -14.41 -33.94 0.66
C THR A 2 -13.92 -32.94 -0.38
N LEU A 3 -12.84 -33.28 -1.07
CA LEU A 3 -12.32 -32.51 -2.20
C LEU A 3 -13.16 -32.83 -3.43
N GLN A 4 -13.68 -31.81 -4.10
CA GLN A 4 -14.14 -31.97 -5.48
C GLN A 4 -13.19 -31.22 -6.41
N LYS A 5 -12.73 -31.96 -7.43
CA LYS A 5 -11.89 -31.50 -8.52
C LYS A 5 -12.78 -31.40 -9.75
N GLU A 6 -13.06 -30.20 -10.23
CA GLU A 6 -13.63 -30.02 -11.56
C GLU A 6 -12.53 -29.68 -12.57
N ARG A 7 -12.53 -30.41 -13.68
CA ARG A 7 -11.77 -30.11 -14.90
C ARG A 7 -12.80 -29.85 -16.01
N THR A 8 -12.71 -28.70 -16.66
CA THR A 8 -13.09 -28.56 -18.07
C THR A 8 -12.33 -27.44 -18.76
N ALA A 9 -12.26 -27.53 -20.09
CA ALA A 9 -11.22 -27.01 -20.96
C ALA A 9 -11.15 -25.47 -21.03
N GLY A 10 -9.94 -24.94 -20.82
CA GLY A 10 -9.56 -23.55 -21.11
C GLY A 10 -9.69 -22.57 -19.93
N GLY A 11 -8.63 -22.46 -19.14
CA GLY A 11 -8.41 -21.33 -18.20
C GLY A 11 -8.72 -21.63 -16.73
N SER A 12 -7.76 -21.29 -15.87
CA SER A 12 -7.72 -21.57 -14.43
C SER A 12 -8.94 -21.03 -13.65
N VAL A 13 -9.55 -21.89 -12.82
CA VAL A 13 -10.57 -21.52 -11.84
C VAL A 13 -9.87 -21.15 -10.52
N TYR A 14 -10.16 -19.97 -9.97
CA TYR A 14 -9.75 -19.60 -8.61
C TYR A 14 -10.96 -19.73 -7.67
N SER A 15 -10.79 -20.52 -6.62
CA SER A 15 -11.80 -20.81 -5.60
C SER A 15 -12.03 -19.60 -4.68
N LYS A 16 -13.26 -19.08 -4.69
CA LYS A 16 -13.74 -18.08 -3.73
C LYS A 16 -14.31 -18.80 -2.50
N ILE A 17 -13.68 -18.62 -1.33
CA ILE A 17 -14.27 -18.98 -0.04
C ILE A 17 -14.77 -17.68 0.59
N SER A 18 -16.07 -17.42 0.49
CA SER A 18 -16.72 -16.28 1.13
C SER A 18 -17.54 -16.81 2.31
N LEU A 19 -17.08 -16.53 3.52
CA LEU A 19 -17.96 -16.56 4.69
C LEU A 19 -18.74 -15.25 4.72
N LYS A 20 -20.06 -15.38 4.92
CA LYS A 20 -21.11 -14.38 4.68
C LYS A 20 -20.77 -12.98 5.19
N SER A 21 -20.50 -12.08 4.25
CA SER A 21 -21.03 -10.71 4.23
C SER A 21 -21.03 -10.21 2.78
N GLU A 22 -22.04 -9.42 2.43
CA GLU A 22 -22.49 -9.11 1.08
C GLU A 22 -21.35 -8.67 0.13
N THR A 23 -21.10 -9.45 -0.94
CA THR A 23 -20.20 -9.02 -2.02
C THR A 23 -20.97 -8.12 -2.99
N ILE A 24 -20.66 -6.83 -3.05
CA ILE A 24 -21.03 -5.99 -4.20
C ILE A 24 -19.83 -5.97 -5.16
N THR A 25 -20.00 -6.58 -6.34
CA THR A 25 -19.01 -6.52 -7.42
C THR A 25 -19.33 -5.34 -8.32
N LEU A 26 -18.49 -4.31 -8.35
CA LEU A 26 -18.60 -3.22 -9.31
C LEU A 26 -17.61 -3.44 -10.46
N LYS A 27 -18.15 -3.82 -11.63
CA LYS A 27 -17.45 -3.74 -12.91
C LYS A 27 -17.18 -2.27 -13.23
N THR A 28 -15.89 -1.92 -13.28
CA THR A 28 -15.32 -0.85 -14.11
C THR A 28 -16.02 0.51 -14.06
N ARG A 29 -15.69 1.26 -13.01
CA ARG A 29 -15.52 2.73 -12.89
C ARG A 29 -15.77 3.03 -11.41
N LEU A 30 -14.71 3.35 -10.67
CA LEU A 30 -14.80 3.78 -9.26
C LEU A 30 -15.65 5.06 -9.18
N LEU A 31 -16.95 4.89 -8.97
CA LEU A 31 -17.86 5.97 -8.61
C LEU A 31 -17.82 6.09 -7.08
N PHE A 32 -17.00 7.00 -6.57
CA PHE A 32 -17.06 7.37 -5.16
C PHE A 32 -18.38 8.11 -4.92
N ILE A 33 -19.34 7.47 -4.25
CA ILE A 33 -20.51 8.16 -3.71
C ILE A 33 -20.05 8.92 -2.47
N PHE A 34 -19.62 10.17 -2.67
CA PHE A 34 -19.30 11.08 -1.57
C PHE A 34 -20.58 11.41 -0.80
N LYS A 35 -20.79 10.79 0.37
CA LYS A 35 -21.69 11.36 1.36
C LYS A 35 -21.11 12.73 1.75
N LYS A 36 -21.93 13.78 1.63
CA LYS A 36 -21.64 15.14 2.09
C LYS A 36 -21.05 15.08 3.50
N GLY A 37 -19.76 15.35 3.65
CA GLY A 37 -19.05 15.34 4.95
C GLY A 37 -17.80 14.45 5.05
N VAL A 38 -17.35 13.76 3.99
CA VAL A 38 -16.07 13.03 4.01
C VAL A 38 -14.92 14.03 3.95
N HIS A 39 -14.28 14.29 5.10
CA HIS A 39 -12.94 14.88 5.11
C HIS A 39 -12.01 13.91 4.35
N ILE A 40 -11.28 14.41 3.35
CA ILE A 40 -10.17 13.66 2.75
C ILE A 40 -9.08 13.61 3.81
N VAL A 41 -9.08 12.53 4.58
CA VAL A 41 -8.08 12.26 5.59
C VAL A 41 -6.78 11.89 4.86
N LYS A 42 -5.65 12.51 5.20
CA LYS A 42 -4.34 12.16 4.64
C LYS A 42 -4.04 10.69 4.93
N TRP A 43 -3.34 10.00 4.03
CA TRP A 43 -3.13 8.55 4.11
C TRP A 43 -2.44 8.10 5.41
N PHE A 44 -1.71 8.97 6.10
CA PHE A 44 -0.97 8.62 7.31
C PHE A 44 -1.74 8.92 8.61
N GLU A 45 -2.92 9.53 8.57
CA GLU A 45 -3.55 10.08 9.79
C GLU A 45 -3.88 9.04 10.86
N LYS A 46 -4.14 7.81 10.44
CA LYS A 46 -4.40 6.67 11.32
C LYS A 46 -3.20 5.73 11.43
N ALA A 47 -2.09 6.04 10.77
CA ALA A 47 -0.87 5.25 10.86
C ALA A 47 -0.13 5.52 12.18
N VAL A 48 0.40 4.47 12.79
CA VAL A 48 1.34 4.62 13.91
C VAL A 48 2.64 5.20 13.35
N GLY A 49 3.22 6.20 14.01
CA GLY A 49 4.44 6.86 13.51
C GLY A 49 4.20 8.06 12.59
N LYS A 50 2.95 8.53 12.47
CA LYS A 50 2.57 9.66 11.61
C LYS A 50 3.28 10.98 11.94
N GLU A 51 3.71 11.15 13.18
CA GLU A 51 4.47 12.31 13.63
C GLU A 51 5.75 12.50 12.83
N LYS A 52 6.33 11.41 12.28
CA LYS A 52 7.49 11.50 11.37
C LYS A 52 7.14 12.30 10.11
N ILE A 53 5.95 12.11 9.54
CA ILE A 53 5.55 12.83 8.33
C ILE A 53 5.23 14.29 8.65
N ILE A 54 4.55 14.53 9.76
CA ILE A 54 4.22 15.88 10.23
C ILE A 54 5.49 16.68 10.53
N HIS A 55 6.43 16.11 11.29
CA HIS A 55 7.64 16.82 11.71
C HIS A 55 8.70 16.96 10.61
N LEU A 56 8.81 15.99 9.69
CA LEU A 56 9.84 16.03 8.65
C LEU A 56 9.38 16.77 7.39
N PHE A 57 8.09 16.67 7.04
CA PHE A 57 7.56 17.16 5.76
C PHE A 57 6.34 18.07 5.91
N ASP A 58 6.01 18.54 7.12
CA ASP A 58 4.82 19.37 7.38
C ASP A 58 3.51 18.73 6.90
N GLY A 59 3.43 17.38 6.97
CA GLY A 59 2.26 16.64 6.48
C GLY A 59 2.15 16.52 4.95
N ASP A 60 3.17 16.97 4.22
CA ASP A 60 3.26 16.89 2.76
C ASP A 60 4.12 15.70 2.32
N LEU A 61 3.52 14.51 2.29
CA LEU A 61 4.15 13.32 1.70
C LEU A 61 3.08 12.47 1.03
N GLY A 62 3.13 12.34 -0.30
CA GLY A 62 2.20 11.54 -1.08
C GLY A 62 2.74 10.15 -1.42
N LEU A 63 1.85 9.19 -1.67
CA LEU A 63 2.20 7.83 -2.12
C LEU A 63 1.71 7.56 -3.56
N ASN A 64 1.61 8.61 -4.38
CA ASN A 64 1.03 8.54 -5.74
C ASN A 64 2.00 8.05 -6.83
N ASN A 65 3.30 8.21 -6.61
CA ASN A 65 4.35 7.84 -7.55
C ASN A 65 5.52 7.29 -6.73
N VAL A 66 5.43 6.01 -6.41
CA VAL A 66 6.34 5.31 -5.52
C VAL A 66 6.88 4.07 -6.19
N PHE A 67 8.14 3.80 -5.94
CA PHE A 67 8.81 2.61 -6.43
C PHE A 67 8.84 1.56 -5.33
N LEU A 68 8.13 0.45 -5.54
CA LEU A 68 8.15 -0.69 -4.63
C LEU A 68 9.48 -1.43 -4.78
N ASP A 69 10.31 -1.35 -3.75
CA ASP A 69 11.64 -1.95 -3.72
C ASP A 69 11.60 -3.36 -3.12
N THR A 70 11.03 -3.47 -1.93
CA THR A 70 11.08 -4.69 -1.12
C THR A 70 9.70 -5.04 -0.57
N VAL A 71 9.38 -6.33 -0.59
CA VAL A 71 8.21 -6.94 0.04
C VAL A 71 8.68 -8.08 0.93
N LEU A 72 8.50 -7.97 2.25
CA LEU A 72 8.82 -9.04 3.20
C LEU A 72 7.55 -9.44 3.93
N CYS A 73 7.14 -10.70 3.79
CA CYS A 73 6.00 -11.25 4.50
C CYS A 73 6.50 -12.24 5.56
N TYR A 74 6.15 -11.96 6.81
CA TYR A 74 6.31 -12.84 7.96
C TYR A 74 4.93 -13.29 8.43
N ASP A 75 4.86 -14.24 9.38
CA ASP A 75 3.62 -14.91 9.81
C ASP A 75 2.38 -14.00 9.87
N TYR A 76 2.48 -12.84 10.53
CA TYR A 76 1.36 -11.90 10.69
C TYR A 76 1.72 -10.45 10.31
N LYS A 77 2.84 -10.26 9.60
CA LYS A 77 3.42 -8.93 9.34
C LYS A 77 3.88 -8.82 7.89
N LEU A 78 3.55 -7.71 7.24
CA LEU A 78 4.04 -7.36 5.91
C LEU A 78 4.85 -6.07 5.99
N ASP A 79 6.07 -6.10 5.48
CA ASP A 79 6.91 -4.91 5.32
C ASP A 79 6.97 -4.56 3.83
N LEU A 80 6.54 -3.34 3.51
CA LEU A 80 6.64 -2.76 2.17
C LEU A 80 7.61 -1.58 2.21
N VAL A 81 8.70 -1.69 1.46
CA VAL A 81 9.68 -0.62 1.32
C VAL A 81 9.47 0.07 -0.02
N PHE A 82 9.28 1.38 0.05
CA PHE A 82 9.12 2.23 -1.13
C PHE A 82 10.21 3.29 -1.22
N TYR A 83 10.54 3.66 -2.46
CA TYR A 83 11.29 4.87 -2.76
C TYR A 83 10.38 5.91 -3.42
N LEU A 84 10.46 7.13 -2.91
CA LEU A 84 9.76 8.30 -3.43
C LEU A 84 10.78 9.21 -4.11
N PHE A 85 10.56 9.47 -5.40
CA PHE A 85 11.40 10.40 -6.18
C PHE A 85 10.78 11.79 -6.28
N ASP A 86 9.46 11.89 -6.10
CA ASP A 86 8.74 13.16 -6.00
C ASP A 86 8.97 13.74 -4.61
N LEU A 87 10.07 14.48 -4.46
CA LEU A 87 10.47 15.07 -3.19
C LEU A 87 9.48 16.17 -2.78
N PRO A 88 9.04 16.19 -1.51
CA PRO A 88 8.19 17.25 -0.98
C PRO A 88 8.97 18.57 -0.91
N THR A 89 8.24 19.69 -0.86
CA THR A 89 8.85 21.03 -0.80
C THR A 89 9.61 21.25 0.50
N ASN A 90 9.11 20.66 1.60
CA ASN A 90 9.69 20.76 2.93
C ASN A 90 10.34 19.42 3.32
N PHE A 91 11.61 19.46 3.72
CA PHE A 91 12.31 18.34 4.33
C PHE A 91 13.46 18.86 5.22
N PRO A 92 13.99 18.04 6.16
CA PRO A 92 14.97 18.53 7.13
C PRO A 92 16.24 19.11 6.49
N GLU A 93 16.70 20.26 6.97
CA GLU A 93 17.94 20.91 6.47
C GLU A 93 19.17 19.99 6.50
N LYS A 94 19.26 19.11 7.50
CA LYS A 94 20.34 18.13 7.60
C LYS A 94 20.40 17.18 6.40
N TRP A 95 19.29 16.96 5.69
CA TRP A 95 19.24 16.14 4.47
C TRP A 95 19.72 16.92 3.25
N GLN A 96 19.62 18.25 3.23
CA GLN A 96 20.17 19.08 2.14
C GLN A 96 21.69 18.97 2.03
N LYS A 97 22.37 18.65 3.14
CA LYS A 97 23.83 18.43 3.17
C LYS A 97 24.24 17.08 2.59
N SER A 98 23.29 16.15 2.41
CA SER A 98 23.51 14.85 1.78
C SER A 98 23.01 14.88 0.34
N ALA A 99 23.78 14.34 -0.61
CA ALA A 99 23.42 14.34 -2.04
C ALA A 99 22.31 13.33 -2.40
N PHE A 100 21.28 13.17 -1.58
CA PHE A 100 20.20 12.21 -1.77
C PHE A 100 19.33 12.56 -2.98
N ASN A 101 18.68 11.55 -3.56
CA ASN A 101 17.78 11.71 -4.71
C ASN A 101 16.44 10.98 -4.54
N ALA A 102 16.22 10.29 -3.41
CA ALA A 102 14.96 9.68 -3.08
C ALA A 102 14.73 9.65 -1.56
N ILE A 103 13.45 9.51 -1.17
CA ILE A 103 13.06 9.23 0.21
C ILE A 103 12.69 7.75 0.29
N LYS A 104 13.33 7.02 1.20
CA LYS A 104 12.93 5.66 1.58
C LYS A 104 11.85 5.75 2.64
N ILE A 105 10.78 4.97 2.47
CA ILE A 105 9.79 4.72 3.50
C ILE A 105 9.59 3.22 3.69
N ASN A 106 9.53 2.77 4.93
CA ASN A 106 9.15 1.41 5.28
C ASN A 106 7.80 1.43 6.01
N LEU A 107 6.81 0.75 5.42
CA LEU A 107 5.48 0.59 5.97
C LEU A 107 5.31 -0.84 6.45
N GLU A 108 5.00 -0.99 7.74
CA GLU A 108 4.72 -2.28 8.38
C GLU A 108 3.21 -2.42 8.58
N PHE A 109 2.64 -3.52 8.08
CA PHE A 109 1.25 -3.90 8.28
C PHE A 109 1.21 -5.07 9.25
N PHE A 110 0.44 -4.95 10.34
CA PHE A 110 0.38 -5.96 11.40
C PHE A 110 -1.00 -6.59 11.50
N ASN A 111 -1.01 -7.86 11.91
CA ASN A 111 -2.20 -8.72 11.93
C ASN A 111 -2.84 -8.76 10.54
N LEU A 112 -2.08 -9.28 9.58
CA LEU A 112 -2.56 -9.47 8.22
C LEU A 112 -3.76 -10.43 8.20
N ASP A 113 -4.87 -10.00 7.59
CA ASP A 113 -6.01 -10.87 7.33
C ASP A 113 -5.82 -11.63 6.01
N GLU A 114 -5.46 -10.89 4.96
CA GLU A 114 -5.25 -11.41 3.63
C GLU A 114 -4.23 -10.57 2.87
N ILE A 115 -3.54 -11.22 1.94
CA ILE A 115 -2.62 -10.61 1.00
C ILE A 115 -2.78 -11.28 -0.36
N HIS A 116 -2.88 -10.48 -1.41
CA HIS A 116 -3.06 -10.95 -2.78
C HIS A 116 -1.94 -10.40 -3.66
N PHE A 117 -1.30 -11.29 -4.40
CA PHE A 117 -0.29 -10.96 -5.39
C PHE A 117 -0.80 -11.29 -6.79
N TYR A 118 -0.91 -10.29 -7.65
CA TYR A 118 -1.48 -10.43 -9.00
C TYR A 118 -0.44 -10.40 -10.12
N SER A 119 0.82 -10.07 -9.80
CA SER A 119 1.91 -9.99 -10.79
C SER A 119 2.91 -11.12 -10.65
N LYS A 120 3.46 -11.58 -11.78
CA LYS A 120 4.61 -12.50 -11.85
C LYS A 120 5.93 -11.85 -11.40
N GLY A 121 5.92 -10.57 -11.05
CA GLY A 121 7.04 -9.83 -10.47
C GLY A 121 6.56 -8.52 -9.85
N ILE A 122 6.85 -8.32 -8.57
CA ILE A 122 6.52 -7.11 -7.80
C ILE A 122 7.79 -6.37 -7.33
N HIS A 123 8.96 -6.81 -7.77
CA HIS A 123 10.23 -6.19 -7.42
C HIS A 123 10.45 -4.98 -8.33
N LYS A 124 10.89 -3.86 -7.74
CA LYS A 124 11.37 -2.71 -8.49
C LYS A 124 10.34 -2.14 -9.48
N VAL A 125 9.10 -1.97 -9.02
CA VAL A 125 7.99 -1.50 -9.87
C VAL A 125 7.51 -0.14 -9.41
N ASN A 126 7.30 0.77 -10.36
CA ASN A 126 6.67 2.06 -10.08
C ASN A 126 5.15 1.93 -10.03
N GLY A 127 4.52 2.62 -9.09
CA GLY A 127 3.08 2.63 -8.92
C GLY A 127 2.61 3.62 -7.87
N GLN A 128 1.40 3.38 -7.38
CA GLN A 128 0.73 4.15 -6.35
C GLN A 128 0.27 3.21 -5.24
N LEU A 129 0.47 3.61 -3.98
CA LEU A 129 -0.12 2.95 -2.83
C LEU A 129 -1.36 3.72 -2.38
N GLU A 130 -2.50 3.05 -2.42
CA GLU A 130 -3.74 3.53 -1.84
C GLU A 130 -4.00 2.84 -0.51
N LEU A 131 -4.45 3.61 0.48
CA LEU A 131 -4.84 3.12 1.80
C LEU A 131 -6.27 3.56 2.10
N LEU A 132 -7.10 2.61 2.52
CA LEU A 132 -8.46 2.86 2.98
C LEU A 132 -8.56 2.45 4.45
N PHE A 133 -8.80 3.42 5.32
CA PHE A 133 -8.96 3.16 6.75
C PHE A 133 -10.43 2.99 7.11
N LEU A 134 -10.77 1.76 7.46
CA LEU A 134 -12.07 1.40 8.03
C LEU A 134 -12.05 1.66 9.56
N GLU A 135 -13.08 1.18 10.26
CA GLU A 135 -13.20 1.33 11.71
C GLU A 135 -12.09 0.56 12.44
N ASN A 136 -11.87 -0.70 12.06
CA ASN A 136 -10.96 -1.63 12.75
C ASN A 136 -9.85 -2.19 11.85
N LYS A 137 -9.75 -1.72 10.60
CA LYS A 137 -8.84 -2.27 9.60
C LYS A 137 -8.30 -1.19 8.67
N VAL A 138 -7.17 -1.49 8.03
CA VAL A 138 -6.64 -0.77 6.88
C VAL A 138 -6.58 -1.73 5.70
N GLU A 139 -7.21 -1.34 4.60
CA GLU A 139 -7.04 -1.99 3.31
C GLU A 139 -5.96 -1.25 2.53
N PHE A 140 -5.10 -1.99 1.84
CA PHE A 140 -4.05 -1.42 1.00
C PHE A 140 -4.09 -1.99 -0.40
N ASN A 141 -3.81 -1.13 -1.38
CA ASN A 141 -3.70 -1.50 -2.79
C ASN A 141 -2.50 -0.80 -3.41
N PHE A 142 -1.51 -1.58 -3.84
CA PHE A 142 -0.42 -1.10 -4.69
C PHE A 142 -0.76 -1.40 -6.15
N LYS A 143 -0.84 -0.33 -6.95
CA LYS A 143 -1.26 -0.37 -8.35
C LYS A 143 -0.20 0.24 -9.24
N ASN A 144 0.03 -0.32 -10.42
CA ASN A 144 0.77 0.36 -11.47
C ASN A 144 -0.21 0.96 -12.49
N GLN A 145 0.30 1.45 -13.63
CA GLN A 145 -0.52 2.02 -14.70
C GLN A 145 -1.49 1.02 -15.34
N ASN A 146 -1.26 -0.29 -15.19
CA ASN A 146 -2.01 -1.34 -15.86
C ASN A 146 -3.05 -1.98 -14.94
N ASP A 147 -2.67 -2.39 -13.73
CA ASP A 147 -3.55 -3.07 -12.78
C ASP A 147 -3.04 -3.03 -11.32
N VAL A 148 -3.86 -3.54 -10.40
CA VAL A 148 -3.47 -3.88 -9.03
C VAL A 148 -2.40 -4.96 -9.07
N MET A 149 -1.27 -4.73 -8.41
CA MET A 149 -0.17 -5.68 -8.34
C MET A 149 -0.13 -6.43 -7.01
N LEU A 150 -0.48 -5.72 -5.94
CA LEU A 150 -0.48 -6.20 -4.56
C LEU A 150 -1.65 -5.55 -3.83
N SER A 151 -2.44 -6.34 -3.10
CA SER A 151 -3.44 -5.82 -2.18
C SER A 151 -3.52 -6.65 -0.91
N GLY A 152 -4.20 -6.13 0.10
CA GLY A 152 -4.47 -6.87 1.32
C GLY A 152 -5.13 -6.00 2.37
N SER A 153 -5.26 -6.57 3.56
CA SER A 153 -5.78 -5.87 4.73
C SER A 153 -5.07 -6.28 6.01
N SER A 154 -5.06 -5.34 6.96
CA SER A 154 -4.44 -5.53 8.27
C SER A 154 -5.18 -4.71 9.32
N ASP A 155 -4.98 -5.02 10.61
CA ASP A 155 -5.59 -4.24 11.69
C ASP A 155 -4.99 -2.83 11.78
N LEU A 156 -3.67 -2.71 11.56
CA LEU A 156 -2.95 -1.45 11.64
C LEU A 156 -1.78 -1.37 10.67
N ILE A 157 -1.36 -0.13 10.40
CA ILE A 157 -0.17 0.22 9.65
C ILE A 157 0.74 1.12 10.50
N ARG A 158 2.05 0.90 10.40
CA ARG A 158 3.08 1.70 11.05
C ARG A 158 4.11 2.21 10.04
N ILE A 159 4.47 3.48 10.17
CA ILE A 159 5.61 4.08 9.48
C ILE A 159 6.87 3.75 10.29
N ALA A 160 7.52 2.64 9.94
CA ALA A 160 8.67 2.12 10.69
C ALA A 160 9.92 2.97 10.46
N GLU A 161 10.19 3.32 9.21
CA GLU A 161 11.37 4.07 8.81
C GLU A 161 11.00 5.12 7.76
N ILE A 162 11.62 6.30 7.85
CA ILE A 162 11.63 7.28 6.78
C ILE A 162 12.97 8.00 6.78
N GLY A 163 13.59 8.11 5.60
CA GLY A 163 14.94 8.65 5.51
C GLY A 163 15.35 9.03 4.09
N PRO A 164 16.36 9.91 3.94
CA PRO A 164 16.91 10.24 2.64
C PRO A 164 17.80 9.08 2.19
N VAL A 165 17.77 8.75 0.90
CA VAL A 165 18.63 7.73 0.33
C VAL A 165 19.21 8.21 -0.99
N LYS A 166 20.47 7.83 -1.24
CA LYS A 166 21.08 7.92 -2.56
C LYS A 166 20.85 6.59 -3.26
N ILE A 167 20.13 6.63 -4.37
CA ILE A 167 19.98 5.50 -5.27
C ILE A 167 20.85 5.79 -6.49
N ASP A 168 21.82 4.90 -6.73
CA ASP A 168 22.64 4.93 -7.93
C ASP A 168 21.76 4.45 -9.10
N THR A 169 21.42 5.39 -9.99
CA THR A 169 20.72 5.13 -11.27
C THR A 169 21.70 4.65 -12.33
#